data_AF-A0AAN6JPB5-F1
#
_entry.id   AF-A0AAN6JPB5-F1
#
_cell.length_a   1.000
_cell.length_b   1.000
_cell.length_c   1.000
_cell.angle_alpha   90.00
_cell.angle_beta   90.00
_cell.angle_gamma   90.00
#
_symmetry.space_group_name_H-M   'P 1'
#
loop_
_entity.id
_entity.type
_entity.pdbx_description
1 polymer ?
#
loop_
_entity_poly.entity_id
_entity_poly.type
_entity_poly.pdbx_seq_one_letter_code
_entity_poly.pdbx_strand_id
1 'polypeptide(L)'
;MSAQDSNTSSSHARPTNTFITSETPPSTLLSLAYIRSVLVRLEDTICFLLIERAQFAHNKKMYIDQAFPELVQKENWQGNWLTWFLKETESSHAKVRRWEAPDEWPYTPLDQLPKPILPPVSYPEVLKRSAITLVHDRILDFYQSKLVPGITARWGPDADDGQYGSAAVCDVELLAALSRRIHF
;
A
#
# COMPACT_ATOMS: atom_id res chain seq x y z
N MET A 1 -44.34 -19.22 -39.08
CA MET A 1 -42.87 -19.03 -39.01
C MET A 1 -42.62 -17.71 -38.30
N SER A 2 -42.36 -17.75 -36.99
CA SER A 2 -41.98 -16.57 -36.22
C SER A 2 -40.70 -16.93 -35.48
N ALA A 3 -39.62 -16.22 -35.83
CA ALA A 3 -38.33 -16.34 -35.18
C ALA A 3 -38.40 -15.62 -33.83
N GLN A 4 -38.06 -16.33 -32.74
CA GLN A 4 -37.78 -15.70 -31.45
C GLN A 4 -36.27 -15.63 -31.29
N ASP A 5 -35.74 -14.41 -31.46
CA ASP A 5 -34.37 -14.07 -31.13
C ASP A 5 -34.14 -14.20 -29.63
N SER A 6 -33.37 -15.22 -29.23
CA SER A 6 -32.90 -15.40 -27.87
C SER A 6 -31.75 -14.43 -27.61
N ASN A 7 -32.10 -13.23 -27.15
CA ASN A 7 -31.16 -12.21 -26.71
C ASN A 7 -30.51 -12.66 -25.38
N THR A 8 -29.35 -13.31 -25.46
CA THR A 8 -28.54 -13.64 -24.29
C THR A 8 -27.91 -12.36 -23.72
N SER A 9 -28.60 -11.78 -22.75
CA SER A 9 -28.07 -10.76 -21.85
C SER A 9 -26.82 -11.32 -21.14
N SER A 10 -25.63 -10.96 -21.63
CA SER A 10 -24.37 -11.10 -20.91
C SER A 10 -24.43 -10.21 -19.68
N SER A 11 -24.87 -10.77 -18.55
CA SER A 11 -24.78 -10.11 -17.25
C SER A 11 -23.29 -9.91 -16.94
N HIS A 12 -22.82 -8.69 -17.12
CA HIS A 12 -21.54 -8.25 -16.58
C HIS A 12 -21.71 -8.12 -15.06
N ALA A 13 -21.76 -9.26 -14.37
CA ALA A 13 -21.63 -9.28 -12.92
C ALA A 13 -20.30 -8.60 -12.59
N ARG A 14 -20.35 -7.51 -11.81
CA ARG A 14 -19.15 -6.93 -11.21
C ARG A 14 -18.42 -8.08 -10.52
N PRO A 15 -17.12 -8.31 -10.77
CA PRO A 15 -16.37 -9.32 -10.05
C PRO A 15 -16.45 -8.99 -8.56
N THR A 16 -17.24 -9.78 -7.85
CA THR A 16 -17.40 -9.72 -6.40
C THR A 16 -16.02 -9.95 -5.79
N ASN A 17 -15.69 -9.24 -4.70
CA ASN A 17 -14.45 -9.36 -3.93
C ASN A 17 -14.01 -10.83 -3.83
N THR A 18 -13.16 -11.27 -4.75
CA THR A 18 -12.62 -12.62 -4.73
C THR A 18 -11.41 -12.52 -3.81
N PHE A 19 -11.59 -12.96 -2.57
CA PHE A 19 -10.45 -13.23 -1.69
C PHE A 19 -9.56 -14.24 -2.41
N ILE A 20 -8.31 -13.89 -2.67
CA ILE A 20 -7.37 -14.80 -3.32
C ILE A 20 -7.09 -15.91 -2.32
N THR A 21 -7.56 -17.11 -2.63
CA THR A 21 -7.28 -18.33 -1.89
C THR A 21 -6.38 -19.24 -2.71
N SER A 22 -5.82 -20.27 -2.06
CA SER A 22 -5.11 -21.35 -2.75
C SER A 22 -5.93 -22.03 -3.85
N GLU A 23 -7.27 -21.94 -3.77
CA GLU A 23 -8.20 -22.55 -4.73
C GLU A 23 -8.58 -21.61 -5.88
N THR A 24 -8.13 -20.35 -5.87
CA THR A 24 -8.48 -19.41 -6.93
C THR A 24 -7.76 -19.78 -8.22
N PRO A 25 -8.50 -20.05 -9.34
CA PRO A 25 -7.86 -20.41 -10.59
C PRO A 25 -6.94 -19.30 -11.11
N PRO A 26 -5.70 -19.60 -11.57
CA PRO A 26 -4.81 -18.59 -12.14
C PRO A 26 -5.42 -17.81 -13.31
N SER A 27 -6.29 -18.45 -14.12
CA SER A 27 -7.02 -17.79 -15.21
C SER A 27 -7.94 -16.66 -14.73
N THR A 28 -8.48 -16.77 -13.51
CA THR A 28 -9.30 -15.72 -12.90
C THR A 28 -8.42 -14.54 -12.51
N LEU A 29 -7.27 -14.80 -11.89
CA LEU A 29 -6.32 -13.76 -11.47
C LEU A 29 -5.70 -13.02 -12.66
N LEU A 30 -5.45 -13.73 -13.76
CA LEU A 30 -4.92 -13.18 -15.01
C LEU A 30 -6.01 -12.59 -15.94
N SER A 31 -7.28 -12.65 -15.55
CA SER A 31 -8.36 -12.05 -16.33
C SER A 31 -8.26 -10.52 -16.31
N LEU A 32 -8.24 -9.90 -17.49
CA LEU A 32 -8.24 -8.44 -17.61
C LEU A 32 -9.46 -7.79 -16.93
N ALA A 33 -10.60 -8.49 -16.88
CA ALA A 33 -11.78 -7.99 -16.16
C ALA A 33 -11.56 -7.96 -14.65
N TYR A 34 -10.90 -8.99 -14.09
CA TYR A 34 -10.51 -9.03 -12.69
C TYR A 34 -9.46 -7.96 -12.38
N ILE A 35 -8.37 -7.91 -13.16
CA ILE A 35 -7.29 -6.92 -13.00
C ILE A 35 -7.87 -5.50 -13.02
N ARG A 36 -8.71 -5.17 -14.01
CA ARG A 36 -9.38 -3.87 -14.10
C ARG A 36 -10.17 -3.54 -12.83
N SER A 37 -10.93 -4.50 -12.31
CA SER A 37 -11.73 -4.28 -11.09
C SER A 37 -10.87 -4.02 -9.85
N VAL A 38 -9.72 -4.70 -9.73
CA VAL A 38 -8.78 -4.47 -8.63
C VAL A 38 -8.16 -3.08 -8.75
N LEU A 39 -7.71 -2.69 -9.94
CA LEU A 39 -7.09 -1.39 -10.18
C LEU A 39 -8.05 -0.22 -9.90
N VAL A 40 -9.33 -0.33 -10.28
CA VAL A 40 -10.36 0.68 -9.97
C VAL A 40 -10.55 0.81 -8.45
N ARG A 41 -10.62 -0.31 -7.72
CA ARG A 41 -10.77 -0.27 -6.26
C ARG A 41 -9.54 0.32 -5.56
N LEU A 42 -8.35 0.03 -6.06
CA LEU A 42 -7.10 0.60 -5.54
C LEU A 42 -7.03 2.12 -5.82
N GLU A 43 -7.53 2.58 -6.97
CA GLU A 43 -7.66 4.00 -7.27
C GLU A 43 -8.57 4.72 -6.28
N ASP A 44 -9.78 4.20 -6.04
CA ASP A 44 -10.71 4.77 -5.06
C ASP A 44 -10.08 4.85 -3.67
N THR A 45 -9.38 3.78 -3.25
CA THR A 45 -8.68 3.72 -1.97
C THR A 45 -7.61 4.80 -1.85
N ILE A 46 -6.79 4.99 -2.89
CA ILE A 46 -5.76 6.03 -2.92
C ILE A 46 -6.38 7.43 -2.85
N CYS A 47 -7.47 7.68 -3.60
CA CYS A 47 -8.18 8.95 -3.57
C CYS A 47 -8.65 9.32 -2.16
N PHE A 48 -9.25 8.37 -1.43
CA PHE A 48 -9.67 8.62 -0.04
C PHE A 48 -8.48 8.88 0.88
N LEU A 49 -7.43 8.07 0.80
CA LEU A 49 -6.24 8.24 1.64
C LEU A 49 -5.50 9.57 1.37
N LEU A 50 -5.51 10.06 0.13
CA LEU A 50 -5.00 11.38 -0.21
C LEU A 50 -5.81 12.50 0.47
N ILE A 51 -7.15 12.37 0.50
CA ILE A 51 -8.04 13.34 1.16
C ILE A 51 -7.80 13.34 2.67
N GLU A 52 -7.65 12.17 3.28
CA GLU A 52 -7.35 12.01 4.70
C GLU A 52 -5.98 12.60 5.05
N ARG A 53 -4.93 12.26 4.30
CA ARG A 53 -3.60 12.82 4.56
C ARG A 53 -3.57 14.35 4.41
N ALA A 54 -4.33 14.90 3.46
CA ALA A 54 -4.40 16.34 3.26
C ALA A 54 -5.05 17.11 4.43
N GLN A 55 -5.76 16.43 5.35
CA GLN A 55 -6.32 17.03 6.58
C GLN A 55 -5.26 17.46 7.60
N PHE A 56 -4.00 17.08 7.40
CA PHE A 56 -2.88 17.50 8.24
C PHE A 56 -1.91 18.36 7.44
N ALA A 57 -1.17 19.23 8.12
CA ALA A 57 -0.12 20.04 7.54
C ALA A 57 1.02 19.16 6.97
N HIS A 58 1.96 19.81 6.27
CA HIS A 58 3.10 19.11 5.70
C HIS A 58 3.89 18.40 6.81
N ASN A 59 4.09 19.04 7.98
CA ASN A 59 4.82 18.44 9.10
C ASN A 59 6.21 17.97 8.67
N LYS A 60 6.94 18.82 7.94
CA LYS A 60 8.22 18.53 7.27
C LYS A 60 9.22 17.79 8.15
N LYS A 61 9.22 18.07 9.46
CA LYS A 61 10.04 17.39 10.48
C LYS A 61 9.93 15.85 10.40
N MET A 62 8.76 15.32 10.03
CA MET A 62 8.50 13.87 9.92
C MET A 62 9.37 13.16 8.88
N TYR A 63 9.85 13.88 7.88
CA TYR A 63 10.58 13.33 6.73
C TYR A 63 12.08 13.64 6.79
N ILE A 64 12.56 14.19 7.91
CA ILE A 64 13.97 14.52 8.13
C ILE A 64 14.55 13.53 9.13
N ASP A 65 15.66 12.90 8.76
CA ASP A 65 16.35 11.94 9.62
C ASP A 65 16.79 12.61 10.93
N GLN A 66 16.64 11.89 12.04
CA GLN A 66 17.03 12.34 13.39
C GLN A 66 16.36 13.64 13.86
N ALA A 67 15.33 14.14 13.17
CA ALA A 67 14.63 15.35 13.58
C ALA A 67 13.84 15.18 14.90
N PHE A 68 13.55 13.93 15.30
CA PHE A 68 12.94 13.56 16.56
C PHE A 68 13.99 12.89 17.47
N PRO A 69 14.54 13.60 18.48
CA PRO A 69 15.52 13.04 19.40
C PRO A 69 15.02 11.81 20.15
N GLU A 70 13.71 11.71 20.37
CA GLU A 70 13.07 10.58 21.04
C GLU A 70 13.26 9.27 20.27
N LEU A 71 13.24 9.30 18.92
CA LEU A 71 13.49 8.10 18.11
C LEU A 71 14.93 7.61 18.28
N VAL A 72 15.89 8.53 18.32
CA VAL A 72 17.30 8.17 18.52
C VAL A 72 17.53 7.64 19.93
N GLN A 73 16.99 8.34 20.94
CA GLN A 73 17.30 8.07 22.35
C GLN A 73 16.52 6.89 22.92
N LYS A 74 15.27 6.69 22.50
CA LYS A 74 14.37 5.68 23.08
C LYS A 74 14.21 4.46 22.20
N GLU A 75 14.24 4.64 20.88
CA GLU A 75 14.02 3.56 19.90
C GLU A 75 15.32 3.13 19.19
N ASN A 76 16.44 3.80 19.46
CA ASN A 76 17.73 3.59 18.78
C ASN A 76 17.59 3.66 17.24
N TRP A 77 16.73 4.56 16.74
CA TRP A 77 16.41 4.72 15.33
C TRP A 77 17.04 5.99 14.76
N GLN A 78 17.86 5.84 13.71
CA GLN A 78 18.58 6.95 13.07
C GLN A 78 17.86 7.55 11.86
N GLY A 79 16.79 6.93 11.39
CA GLY A 79 16.00 7.44 10.28
C GLY A 79 14.99 8.51 10.71
N ASN A 80 14.13 8.90 9.78
CA ASN A 80 13.05 9.83 10.02
C ASN A 80 11.80 9.17 10.66
N TRP A 81 10.82 9.99 11.01
CA TRP A 81 9.59 9.58 11.67
C TRP A 81 8.75 8.61 10.83
N LEU A 82 8.64 8.90 9.52
CA LEU A 82 7.89 8.07 8.58
C LEU A 82 8.48 6.65 8.48
N THR A 83 9.80 6.54 8.30
CA THR A 83 10.48 5.24 8.14
C THR A 83 10.43 4.40 9.41
N TRP A 84 10.48 5.03 10.59
CA TRP A 84 10.24 4.34 11.86
C TRP A 84 8.81 3.80 11.93
N PHE A 85 7.81 4.63 11.61
CA PHE A 85 6.39 4.25 11.67
C PHE A 85 6.06 3.12 10.69
N LEU A 86 6.65 3.17 9.48
CA LEU A 86 6.60 2.07 8.50
C LEU A 86 7.13 0.78 9.12
N LYS A 87 8.35 0.78 9.66
CA LYS A 87 8.95 -0.44 10.25
C LYS A 87 8.09 -1.02 11.38
N GLU A 88 7.57 -0.21 12.28
CA GLU A 88 6.75 -0.70 13.39
C GLU A 88 5.42 -1.29 12.91
N THR A 89 4.78 -0.65 11.93
CA THR A 89 3.57 -1.16 11.28
C THR A 89 3.84 -2.46 10.53
N GLU A 90 4.91 -2.49 9.76
CA GLU A 90 5.30 -3.64 8.95
C GLU A 90 5.76 -4.83 9.79
N SER A 91 6.35 -4.57 10.96
CA SER A 91 6.70 -5.59 11.95
C SER A 91 5.46 -6.29 12.51
N SER A 92 4.38 -5.54 12.72
CA SER A 92 3.09 -6.11 13.14
C SER A 92 2.48 -6.97 12.02
N HIS A 93 2.53 -6.49 10.78
CA HIS A 93 2.06 -7.22 9.61
C HIS A 93 2.88 -8.49 9.28
N ALA A 94 4.19 -8.45 9.53
CA ALA A 94 5.08 -9.60 9.31
C ALA A 94 4.68 -10.80 10.17
N LYS A 95 4.33 -10.55 11.45
CA LYS A 95 3.86 -11.60 12.38
C LYS A 95 2.64 -12.34 11.84
N VAL A 96 1.76 -11.66 11.11
CA VAL A 96 0.54 -12.26 10.54
C VAL A 96 0.67 -12.74 9.09
N ARG A 97 1.92 -12.93 8.60
CA ARG A 97 2.27 -13.46 7.26
C ARG A 97 1.95 -12.54 6.08
N ARG A 98 1.78 -11.23 6.29
CA ARG A 98 1.45 -10.32 5.18
C ARG A 98 2.45 -10.40 4.03
N TRP A 99 3.74 -10.49 4.35
CA TRP A 99 4.84 -10.51 3.39
C TRP A 99 5.10 -11.88 2.74
N GLU A 100 4.32 -12.90 3.10
CA GLU A 100 4.31 -14.18 2.37
C GLU A 100 3.34 -14.15 1.19
N ALA A 101 2.43 -13.17 1.14
CA ALA A 101 1.52 -12.99 0.03
C ALA A 101 2.27 -12.51 -1.23
N PRO A 102 1.90 -13.00 -2.44
CA PRO A 102 2.64 -12.70 -3.66
C PRO A 102 2.43 -11.28 -4.21
N ASP A 103 1.47 -10.52 -3.68
CA ASP A 103 1.13 -9.15 -4.10
C ASP A 103 1.48 -8.06 -3.06
N GLU A 104 2.20 -8.41 -2.00
CA GLU A 104 2.53 -7.51 -0.89
C GLU A 104 4.03 -7.53 -0.59
N TRP A 105 4.65 -6.35 -0.53
CA TRP A 105 6.08 -6.19 -0.25
C TRP A 105 6.31 -5.04 0.74
N PRO A 106 7.07 -5.26 1.82
CA PRO A 106 7.38 -4.20 2.78
C PRO A 106 8.40 -3.20 2.20
N TYR A 107 8.38 -1.98 2.71
CA TYR A 107 9.46 -1.00 2.54
C TYR A 107 10.67 -1.35 3.42
N THR A 108 10.44 -1.91 4.60
CA THR A 108 11.50 -2.37 5.50
C THR A 108 12.12 -3.67 4.97
N PRO A 109 13.46 -3.79 4.94
CA PRO A 109 14.12 -5.04 4.59
C PRO A 109 13.62 -6.22 5.43
N LEU A 110 13.35 -7.36 4.77
CA LEU A 110 12.75 -8.55 5.40
C LEU A 110 13.60 -9.12 6.54
N ASP A 111 14.91 -8.95 6.49
CA ASP A 111 15.85 -9.37 7.55
C ASP A 111 15.75 -8.53 8.82
N GLN A 112 15.13 -7.35 8.75
CA GLN A 112 14.85 -6.48 9.88
C GLN A 112 13.43 -6.68 10.46
N LEU A 113 12.62 -7.54 9.83
CA LEU A 113 11.25 -7.82 10.24
C LEU A 113 11.16 -9.14 11.03
N PRO A 114 10.22 -9.26 11.99
CA PRO A 114 10.03 -10.48 12.75
C PRO A 114 9.48 -11.61 11.86
N LYS A 115 9.79 -12.86 12.24
CA LYS A 115 9.24 -14.04 11.58
C LYS A 115 7.72 -14.17 11.84
N PRO A 116 6.96 -14.74 10.89
CA PRO A 116 5.55 -15.03 11.10
C PRO A 116 5.31 -15.96 12.29
N ILE A 117 4.21 -15.72 13.02
CA ILE A 117 3.76 -16.57 14.15
C ILE A 117 2.64 -17.53 13.74
N LEU A 118 2.07 -17.34 12.55
CA LEU A 118 1.01 -18.18 12.00
C LEU A 118 1.61 -19.23 11.02
N PRO A 119 0.97 -20.40 10.83
CA PRO A 119 1.42 -21.40 9.85
C PRO A 119 1.43 -20.84 8.42
N PRO A 120 2.29 -21.26 7.48
CA PRO A 120 2.32 -20.69 6.14
C PRO A 120 1.02 -20.92 5.35
N VAL A 121 0.74 -20.03 4.39
CA VAL A 121 -0.35 -20.18 3.42
C VAL A 121 0.22 -20.52 2.04
N SER A 122 -0.41 -21.46 1.33
CA SER A 122 -0.04 -21.76 -0.06
C SER A 122 -0.73 -20.79 -1.00
N TYR A 123 0.05 -20.08 -1.82
CA TYR A 123 -0.45 -19.18 -2.85
C TYR A 123 -0.23 -19.78 -4.25
N PRO A 124 -1.15 -19.54 -5.20
CA PRO A 124 -0.94 -19.96 -6.58
C PRO A 124 0.26 -19.20 -7.17
N GLU A 125 1.13 -19.93 -7.87
CA GLU A 125 2.23 -19.31 -8.62
C GLU A 125 1.69 -18.74 -9.93
N VAL A 126 1.35 -17.45 -9.91
CA VAL A 126 0.78 -16.74 -11.06
C VAL A 126 1.85 -15.96 -11.84
N LEU A 127 2.73 -15.28 -11.11
CA LEU A 127 3.79 -14.44 -11.68
C LEU A 127 5.13 -15.16 -11.63
N LYS A 128 5.91 -15.02 -12.70
CA LYS A 128 7.29 -15.47 -12.71
C LYS A 128 8.14 -14.54 -11.85
N ARG A 129 8.91 -15.08 -10.89
CA ARG A 129 9.75 -14.28 -9.98
C ARG A 129 10.66 -13.27 -10.67
N SER A 130 11.20 -13.62 -11.85
CA SER A 130 12.07 -12.72 -12.63
C SER A 130 11.35 -11.49 -13.21
N ALA A 131 10.02 -11.46 -13.21
CA ALA A 131 9.23 -10.33 -13.68
C ALA A 131 8.96 -9.30 -12.56
N ILE A 132 9.22 -9.65 -11.29
CA ILE A 132 8.96 -8.78 -10.15
C ILE A 132 10.07 -7.73 -10.07
N THR A 133 9.71 -6.46 -10.30
CA THR A 133 10.60 -5.32 -10.10
C THR A 133 10.03 -4.46 -8.98
N LEU A 134 10.73 -4.41 -7.86
CA LEU A 134 10.33 -3.62 -6.69
C LEU A 134 10.93 -2.22 -6.80
N VAL A 135 10.10 -1.19 -6.63
CA VAL A 135 10.48 0.22 -6.78
C VAL A 135 10.16 1.05 -5.54
N HIS A 136 10.14 0.42 -4.37
CA HIS A 136 9.83 1.05 -3.07
C HIS A 136 10.60 2.34 -2.82
N ASP A 137 11.91 2.37 -3.08
CA ASP A 137 12.74 3.57 -2.88
C ASP A 137 12.25 4.75 -3.73
N ARG A 138 11.84 4.49 -4.98
CA ARG A 138 11.31 5.52 -5.89
C ARG A 138 9.94 6.00 -5.47
N ILE A 139 9.10 5.10 -4.94
CA ILE A 139 7.78 5.46 -4.42
C ILE A 139 7.94 6.34 -3.18
N LEU A 140 8.81 5.94 -2.25
CA LEU A 140 9.07 6.65 -1.00
C LEU A 140 9.72 8.02 -1.25
N ASP A 141 10.64 8.13 -2.21
CA ASP A 141 11.24 9.40 -2.62
C ASP A 141 10.20 10.34 -3.25
N PHE A 142 9.41 9.85 -4.21
CA PHE A 142 8.34 10.65 -4.83
C PHE A 142 7.29 11.09 -3.80
N TYR A 143 6.95 10.20 -2.86
CA TYR A 143 5.99 10.46 -1.81
C TYR A 143 6.41 11.68 -0.96
N GLN A 144 7.62 11.64 -0.42
CA GLN A 144 8.13 12.69 0.47
C GLN A 144 8.49 13.98 -0.28
N SER A 145 9.06 13.88 -1.49
CA SER A 145 9.60 15.04 -2.20
C SER A 145 8.58 15.78 -3.08
N LYS A 146 7.50 15.11 -3.50
CA LYS A 146 6.51 15.68 -4.44
C LYS A 146 5.08 15.52 -3.95
N LEU A 147 4.67 14.31 -3.56
CA LEU A 147 3.25 14.04 -3.29
C LEU A 147 2.76 14.74 -2.03
N VAL A 148 3.40 14.49 -0.88
CA VAL A 148 3.00 15.12 0.40
C VAL A 148 3.06 16.64 0.33
N PRO A 149 4.15 17.28 -0.16
CA PRO A 149 4.18 18.73 -0.32
C PRO A 149 3.05 19.25 -1.22
N GLY A 150 2.72 18.51 -2.30
CA GLY A 150 1.66 18.88 -3.23
C GLY A 150 0.26 18.85 -2.59
N ILE A 151 -0.09 17.75 -1.90
CA ILE A 151 -1.44 17.59 -1.33
C ILE A 151 -1.65 18.42 -0.05
N THR A 152 -0.57 18.83 0.62
CA THR A 152 -0.62 19.67 1.83
C THR A 152 -0.36 21.15 1.55
N ALA A 153 -0.16 21.55 0.29
CA ALA A 153 0.18 22.93 -0.08
C ALA A 153 -0.79 24.00 0.46
N ARG A 154 -2.08 23.66 0.65
CA ARG A 154 -3.11 24.56 1.20
C ARG A 154 -2.79 25.08 2.61
N TRP A 155 -1.97 24.36 3.37
CA TRP A 155 -1.58 24.73 4.73
C TRP A 155 -0.51 25.82 4.76
N GLY A 156 0.16 26.06 3.62
CA GLY A 156 1.27 27.00 3.49
C GLY A 156 2.64 26.32 3.54
N PRO A 157 3.68 26.99 3.03
CA PRO A 157 5.04 26.49 3.11
C PRO A 157 5.47 26.41 4.59
N ASP A 158 6.13 25.31 4.95
CA ASP A 158 6.63 25.03 6.31
C ASP A 158 5.56 24.95 7.42
N ALA A 159 4.29 24.75 7.05
CA ALA A 159 3.23 24.51 8.03
C ALA A 159 3.47 23.22 8.83
N ASP A 160 3.36 23.36 10.15
CA ASP A 160 3.46 22.28 11.13
C ASP A 160 2.30 22.42 12.13
N ASP A 161 1.40 21.43 12.14
CA ASP A 161 0.23 21.40 13.02
C ASP A 161 0.44 20.53 14.27
N GLY A 162 1.62 19.93 14.44
CA GLY A 162 1.95 19.03 15.54
C GLY A 162 1.27 17.66 15.50
N GLN A 163 0.43 17.36 14.51
CA GLN A 163 -0.33 16.10 14.41
C GLN A 163 0.50 14.96 13.79
N TYR A 164 1.72 14.76 14.28
CA TYR A 164 2.69 13.82 13.69
C TYR A 164 2.23 12.36 13.72
N GLY A 165 1.46 11.96 14.73
CA GLY A 165 0.93 10.60 14.83
C GLY A 165 -0.14 10.34 13.78
N SER A 166 -1.16 11.20 13.71
CA SER A 166 -2.26 11.08 12.75
C SER A 166 -1.77 11.18 11.30
N ALA A 167 -0.86 12.13 11.02
CA ALA A 167 -0.24 12.24 9.71
C ALA A 167 0.56 10.98 9.32
N ALA A 168 1.30 10.38 10.26
CA ALA A 168 2.09 9.18 9.99
C ALA A 168 1.23 7.95 9.70
N VAL A 169 0.08 7.80 10.40
CA VAL A 169 -0.89 6.74 10.10
C VAL A 169 -1.38 6.88 8.65
N CYS A 170 -1.82 8.08 8.26
CA CYS A 170 -2.24 8.33 6.88
C CYS A 170 -1.10 8.12 5.87
N ASP A 171 0.13 8.50 6.22
CA ASP A 171 1.30 8.29 5.34
C ASP A 171 1.53 6.81 5.06
N VAL A 172 1.53 5.98 6.10
CA VAL A 172 1.76 4.53 5.98
C VAL A 172 0.65 3.85 5.20
N GLU A 173 -0.61 4.19 5.46
CA GLU A 173 -1.75 3.63 4.71
C GLU A 173 -1.68 4.01 3.24
N LEU A 174 -1.37 5.28 2.94
CA LEU A 174 -1.26 5.76 1.57
C LEU A 174 -0.06 5.14 0.84
N LEU A 175 1.10 5.02 1.49
CA LEU A 175 2.27 4.35 0.91
C LEU A 175 2.03 2.86 0.64
N ALA A 176 1.28 2.17 1.51
CA ALA A 176 0.89 0.79 1.28
C ALA A 176 -0.05 0.67 0.07
N ALA A 177 -1.05 1.56 -0.03
CA ALA A 177 -1.98 1.58 -1.15
C ALA A 177 -1.28 1.93 -2.48
N LEU A 178 -0.38 2.90 -2.48
CA LEU A 178 0.44 3.28 -3.63
C LEU A 178 1.36 2.14 -4.07
N SER A 179 2.08 1.52 -3.13
CA SER A 179 2.95 0.37 -3.42
C SER A 179 2.15 -0.75 -4.07
N ARG A 180 1.01 -1.12 -3.50
CA ARG A 180 0.15 -2.16 -4.06
C ARG A 180 -0.33 -1.79 -5.46
N ARG A 181 -0.80 -0.56 -5.68
CA ARG A 181 -1.30 -0.10 -6.99
C ARG A 181 -0.24 -0.05 -8.09
N ILE A 182 1.00 0.27 -7.74
CA ILE A 182 2.11 0.39 -8.68
C ILE A 182 2.69 -0.97 -9.05
N HIS A 183 2.74 -1.90 -8.09
CA HIS A 183 3.28 -3.25 -8.30
C HIS A 183 2.25 -4.27 -8.84
N PHE A 184 0.94 -3.95 -8.79
CA PHE A 184 -0.14 -4.78 -9.34
C PHE A 184 -0.25 -4.65 -10.87
#